data_AF-A0A8S3H2M8-F1
#
_entry.id   AF-A0A8S3H2M8-F1
#
_cell.length_a   1.000
_cell.length_b   1.000
_cell.length_c   1.000
_cell.angle_alpha   90.00
_cell.angle_beta   90.00
_cell.angle_gamma   90.00
#
_symmetry.space_group_name_H-M   'P 1'
#
loop_
_entity.id
_entity.type
_entity.pdbx_description
1 polymer ?
#
loop_
_entity_poly.entity_id
_entity_poly.type
_entity_poly.pdbx_seq_one_letter_code
_entity_poly.pdbx_strand_id
1 'polypeptide(L)'
;TQARTEILVGPLQTHNHPLMIDMKNAATALNSSFQFASAKILYGHYHLQQIADHRAVVLLPYAVLSYGITELYALGIPMFVPTIDFIVELNLVIDRTLIDKFYCGRSLKFDDMPKQHTNSHHP
;
A
#
# COMPACT_ATOMS: atom_id res chain seq x y z
N THR A 1 -26.79 -3.73 3.93
CA THR A 1 -25.78 -4.81 3.79
C THR A 1 -24.97 -4.87 5.08
N GLN A 2 -24.59 -6.05 5.55
CA GLN A 2 -23.75 -6.18 6.74
C GLN A 2 -22.32 -5.79 6.38
N ALA A 3 -21.75 -4.83 7.11
CA ALA A 3 -20.39 -4.37 6.85
C ALA A 3 -19.38 -5.50 7.06
N ARG A 4 -18.45 -5.67 6.11
CA ARG A 4 -17.41 -6.69 6.12
C ARG A 4 -16.51 -6.57 7.37
N THR A 5 -15.95 -7.69 7.80
CA THR A 5 -15.03 -7.75 8.95
C THR A 5 -13.60 -7.43 8.56
N GLU A 6 -13.29 -7.51 7.27
CA GLU A 6 -11.95 -7.26 6.75
C GLU A 6 -11.70 -5.76 6.60
N ILE A 7 -10.56 -5.30 7.11
CA ILE A 7 -9.92 -4.03 6.76
C ILE A 7 -8.99 -4.30 5.59
N LEU A 8 -9.17 -3.54 4.52
CA LEU A 8 -8.38 -3.73 3.31
C LEU A 8 -6.97 -3.15 3.47
N VAL A 9 -5.95 -3.81 2.93
CA VAL A 9 -4.57 -3.32 2.89
C VAL A 9 -4.09 -3.29 1.43
N GLY A 10 -3.63 -2.12 0.97
CA GLY A 10 -3.14 -1.93 -0.40
C GLY A 10 -3.03 -0.45 -0.79
N PRO A 11 -2.73 -0.11 -2.05
CA PRO A 11 -2.55 -0.99 -3.21
C PRO A 11 -1.21 -1.72 -3.28
N LEU A 12 -0.23 -1.39 -2.42
CA LEU A 12 1.05 -2.09 -2.40
C LEU A 12 0.83 -3.59 -2.11
N GLN A 13 1.47 -4.48 -2.90
CA GLN A 13 1.28 -5.92 -2.77
C GLN A 13 2.06 -6.48 -1.57
N THR A 14 1.49 -6.41 -0.38
CA THR A 14 2.13 -6.81 0.89
C THR A 14 1.81 -8.25 1.34
N HIS A 15 1.22 -9.08 0.48
CA HIS A 15 0.73 -10.42 0.85
C HIS A 15 1.76 -11.31 1.58
N ASN A 16 3.04 -11.23 1.21
CA ASN A 16 4.13 -11.98 1.83
C ASN A 16 5.01 -11.12 2.75
N HIS A 17 4.60 -9.88 3.04
CA HIS A 17 5.38 -8.95 3.85
C HIS A 17 5.12 -9.19 5.36
N PRO A 18 6.15 -9.13 6.23
CA PRO A 18 5.99 -9.29 7.68
C PRO A 18 4.90 -8.41 8.30
N LEU A 19 4.69 -7.20 7.76
CA LEU A 19 3.62 -6.29 8.15
C LEU A 19 2.25 -6.97 8.26
N MET A 20 1.89 -7.88 7.34
CA MET A 20 0.58 -8.54 7.38
C MET A 20 0.47 -9.50 8.58
N ILE A 21 1.58 -10.16 8.94
CA ILE A 21 1.68 -11.03 10.12
C ILE A 21 1.58 -10.19 11.38
N ASP A 22 2.30 -9.06 11.43
CA ASP A 22 2.29 -8.15 12.58
C ASP A 22 0.89 -7.55 12.82
N MET A 23 0.20 -7.13 11.76
CA MET A 23 -1.19 -6.67 11.84
C MET A 23 -2.13 -7.75 12.36
N LYS A 24 -1.97 -9.00 11.92
CA LYS A 24 -2.78 -10.14 12.40
C LYS A 24 -2.50 -10.46 13.86
N ASN A 25 -1.24 -10.43 14.27
CA ASN A 25 -0.82 -10.65 15.65
C ASN A 25 -1.36 -9.55 16.56
N ALA A 26 -1.28 -8.28 16.12
CA ALA A 26 -1.84 -7.14 16.84
C ALA A 26 -3.37 -7.24 16.99
N ALA A 27 -4.09 -7.59 15.92
CA ALA A 27 -5.54 -7.81 15.98
C ALA A 27 -5.91 -8.92 16.99
N THR A 28 -5.15 -10.01 16.99
CA THR A 28 -5.35 -11.14 17.90
C THR A 28 -5.07 -10.76 19.34
N ALA A 29 -3.96 -10.05 19.60
CA ALA A 29 -3.58 -9.57 20.92
C ALA A 29 -4.63 -8.61 21.52
N LEU A 30 -5.33 -7.85 20.68
CA LEU A 30 -6.40 -6.95 21.08
C LEU A 30 -7.79 -7.60 21.13
N ASN A 31 -7.91 -8.91 20.88
CA ASN A 31 -9.20 -9.61 20.72
C ASN A 31 -10.14 -8.91 19.72
N SER A 32 -9.57 -8.34 18.66
CA SER A 32 -10.31 -7.63 17.62
C SER A 32 -11.09 -8.61 16.75
N SER A 33 -12.31 -8.23 16.35
CA SER A 33 -13.09 -8.96 15.36
C SER A 33 -12.67 -8.64 13.91
N PHE A 34 -11.75 -7.69 13.73
CA PHE A 34 -11.28 -7.29 12.41
C PHE A 34 -10.17 -8.21 11.89
N GLN A 35 -10.17 -8.40 10.57
CA GLN A 35 -9.12 -9.12 9.85
C GLN A 35 -8.48 -8.21 8.82
N PHE A 36 -7.20 -8.43 8.51
CA PHE A 36 -6.50 -7.65 7.47
C PHE A 36 -6.32 -8.50 6.22
N ALA A 37 -6.72 -7.96 5.07
CA ALA A 37 -6.62 -8.65 3.79
C ALA A 37 -6.40 -7.67 2.65
N SER A 38 -5.84 -8.13 1.53
CA SER A 38 -5.80 -7.32 0.31
C SER A 38 -7.01 -7.60 -0.57
N ALA A 39 -7.51 -6.60 -1.28
CA ALA A 39 -8.62 -6.76 -2.22
C ALA A 39 -8.30 -7.78 -3.33
N LYS A 40 -7.02 -7.88 -3.73
CA LYS A 40 -6.53 -8.89 -4.69
C LYS A 40 -6.72 -10.32 -4.18
N ILE A 41 -6.50 -10.58 -2.89
CA ILE A 41 -6.69 -11.92 -2.31
C ILE A 41 -8.18 -12.26 -2.21
N LEU A 42 -9.00 -11.30 -1.78
CA LEU A 42 -10.43 -11.53 -1.56
C LEU A 42 -11.22 -11.69 -2.86
N TYR A 43 -10.86 -10.92 -3.89
CA TYR A 43 -11.68 -10.75 -5.09
C TYR A 43 -10.93 -11.01 -6.39
N GLY A 44 -9.59 -10.98 -6.39
CA GLY A 44 -8.79 -10.92 -7.61
C GLY A 44 -8.99 -9.58 -8.32
N HIS A 45 -9.98 -9.53 -9.20
CA HIS A 45 -10.52 -8.30 -9.77
C HIS A 45 -11.75 -7.90 -8.96
N TYR A 46 -11.80 -6.64 -8.52
CA TYR A 46 -12.89 -6.14 -7.70
C TYR A 46 -13.69 -5.05 -8.40
N HIS A 47 -14.94 -4.93 -7.99
CA HIS A 47 -15.79 -3.77 -8.26
C HIS A 47 -15.71 -2.79 -7.08
N LEU A 48 -15.85 -1.50 -7.36
CA LEU A 48 -15.83 -0.46 -6.31
C LEU A 48 -16.89 -0.68 -5.23
N GLN A 49 -18.05 -1.26 -5.57
CA GLN A 49 -19.08 -1.60 -4.58
C GLN A 49 -18.57 -2.61 -3.53
N GLN A 50 -17.77 -3.59 -3.94
CA GLN A 50 -17.21 -4.56 -3.00
C GLN A 50 -16.26 -3.89 -2.02
N ILE A 51 -15.57 -2.83 -2.45
CA ILE A 51 -14.68 -2.04 -1.62
C ILE A 51 -15.48 -1.16 -0.66
N ALA A 52 -16.57 -0.55 -1.13
CA ALA A 52 -17.49 0.27 -0.32
C ALA A 52 -18.13 -0.50 0.85
N ASP A 53 -18.26 -1.82 0.74
CA ASP A 53 -18.82 -2.67 1.81
C ASP A 53 -17.80 -2.97 2.94
N HIS A 54 -16.54 -2.53 2.81
CA HIS A 54 -15.52 -2.64 3.86
C HIS A 54 -15.55 -1.45 4.82
N ARG A 55 -15.19 -1.71 6.08
CA ARG A 55 -15.22 -0.71 7.15
C ARG A 55 -14.10 0.33 7.07
N ALA A 56 -12.97 -0.06 6.51
CA ALA A 56 -11.79 0.78 6.39
C ALA A 56 -10.79 0.20 5.40
N VAL A 57 -9.86 1.04 4.97
CA VAL A 57 -8.66 0.64 4.22
C VAL A 57 -7.41 1.24 4.87
N VAL A 58 -6.38 0.41 5.03
CA VAL A 58 -5.00 0.86 5.24
C VAL A 58 -4.40 1.10 3.87
N LEU A 59 -4.24 2.37 3.53
CA LEU A 59 -3.71 2.80 2.26
C LEU A 59 -2.18 2.84 2.33
N LEU A 60 -1.53 1.90 1.64
CA LEU A 60 -0.09 1.86 1.41
C LEU A 60 0.21 2.49 0.05
N PRO A 61 0.49 3.81 -0.01
CA PRO A 61 0.69 4.51 -1.26
C PRO A 61 1.89 3.94 -2.01
N TYR A 62 1.67 3.57 -3.26
CA TYR A 62 2.73 3.21 -4.21
C TYR A 62 3.23 4.44 -5.00
N ALA A 63 2.37 5.44 -5.18
CA ALA A 63 2.67 6.66 -5.90
C ALA A 63 1.97 7.86 -5.24
N VAL A 64 2.51 9.06 -5.46
CA VAL A 64 1.97 10.33 -4.95
C VAL A 64 0.57 10.60 -5.52
N LEU A 65 0.31 10.19 -6.76
CA LEU A 65 -0.99 10.29 -7.42
C LEU A 65 -1.42 8.91 -7.92
N SER A 66 -2.64 8.50 -7.55
CA SER A 66 -3.28 7.28 -8.05
C SER A 66 -4.78 7.48 -8.14
N TYR A 67 -5.38 7.14 -9.29
CA TYR A 67 -6.83 7.17 -9.47
C TYR A 67 -7.57 6.33 -8.42
N GLY A 68 -6.98 5.19 -8.01
CA GLY A 68 -7.56 4.34 -6.97
C GLY A 68 -7.68 5.04 -5.61
N ILE A 69 -6.78 5.97 -5.27
CA ILE A 69 -6.90 6.73 -4.01
C ILE A 69 -8.10 7.69 -4.08
N THR A 70 -8.27 8.35 -5.23
CA THR A 70 -9.42 9.24 -5.47
C THR A 70 -10.74 8.47 -5.43
N GLU A 71 -10.78 7.26 -6.00
CA GLU A 71 -11.96 6.39 -5.94
C GLU A 71 -12.27 5.98 -4.49
N LEU A 72 -11.28 5.52 -3.73
CA LEU A 72 -11.44 5.18 -2.31
C LEU A 72 -11.96 6.35 -1.48
N TYR A 73 -11.41 7.55 -1.73
CA TYR A 73 -11.88 8.79 -1.10
C TYR A 73 -13.34 9.10 -1.46
N ALA A 74 -13.71 8.96 -2.74
CA ALA A 74 -15.06 9.21 -3.23
C ALA A 74 -16.10 8.22 -2.68
N LEU A 75 -15.68 6.98 -2.36
CA LEU A 75 -16.53 5.98 -1.71
C LEU A 75 -16.82 6.31 -0.23
N GLY A 76 -16.14 7.29 0.36
CA GLY A 76 -16.34 7.68 1.75
C GLY A 76 -15.88 6.63 2.77
N ILE A 77 -15.02 5.69 2.36
CA ILE A 77 -14.49 4.66 3.24
C ILE A 77 -13.38 5.28 4.10
N PRO A 78 -13.37 5.05 5.42
CA PRO A 78 -12.27 5.48 6.29
C PRO A 78 -10.91 4.96 5.78
N MET A 79 -9.97 5.88 5.58
CA MET A 79 -8.61 5.57 5.11
C MET A 79 -7.60 5.84 6.22
N PHE A 80 -6.76 4.83 6.51
CA PHE A 80 -5.59 4.97 7.38
C PHE A 80 -4.35 4.98 6.50
N VAL A 81 -3.63 6.11 6.50
CA VAL A 81 -2.44 6.29 5.66
C VAL A 81 -1.22 6.39 6.58
N PRO A 82 -0.31 5.39 6.60
CA PRO A 82 0.91 5.50 7.37
C PRO A 82 1.83 6.59 6.84
N THR A 83 2.71 7.10 7.70
CA THR A 83 3.72 8.09 7.28
C THR A 83 4.73 7.47 6.33
N ILE A 84 5.35 8.29 5.48
CA ILE A 84 6.40 7.82 4.56
C ILE A 84 7.54 7.16 5.34
N ASP A 85 8.01 7.80 6.41
CA ASP A 85 9.09 7.27 7.26
C ASP A 85 8.79 5.86 7.77
N PHE A 86 7.57 5.60 8.21
CA PHE A 86 7.16 4.28 8.68
C PHE A 86 7.14 3.24 7.56
N ILE A 87 6.66 3.61 6.37
CA ILE A 87 6.63 2.70 5.21
C ILE A 87 8.06 2.40 4.73
N VAL A 88 8.99 3.36 4.83
CA VAL A 88 10.42 3.17 4.54
C VAL A 88 11.08 2.26 5.58
N GLU A 89 10.82 2.47 6.88
CA GLU A 89 11.34 1.63 7.97
C GLU A 89 10.91 0.17 7.80
N LEU A 90 9.66 -0.04 7.34
CA LEU A 90 9.14 -1.36 7.02
C LEU A 90 9.72 -1.96 5.74
N ASN A 91 10.62 -1.28 5.01
CA ASN A 91 11.17 -1.70 3.72
C ASN A 91 10.10 -1.99 2.66
N LEU A 92 8.95 -1.30 2.74
CA LEU A 92 7.86 -1.44 1.78
C LEU A 92 8.08 -0.60 0.52
N VAL A 93 8.70 0.57 0.69
CA VAL A 93 9.07 1.48 -0.40
C VAL A 93 10.46 2.06 -0.12
N ILE A 94 11.11 2.52 -1.17
CA ILE A 94 12.32 3.32 -1.05
C ILE A 94 11.89 4.77 -1.26
N ASP A 95 12.13 5.64 -0.29
CA ASP A 95 11.95 7.06 -0.50
C ASP A 95 12.99 7.55 -1.50
N ARG A 96 12.50 7.99 -2.67
CA ARG A 96 13.33 8.58 -3.71
C ARG A 96 13.04 10.06 -3.75
N THR A 97 13.95 10.84 -3.17
CA THR A 97 14.06 12.25 -3.53
C THR A 97 14.60 12.32 -4.96
N LEU A 98 13.75 12.71 -5.92
CA LEU A 98 14.17 13.03 -7.28
C LEU A 98 15.06 14.28 -7.24
N ILE A 99 16.37 14.05 -7.13
CA ILE A 99 17.39 15.09 -7.28
C ILE A 99 17.94 14.95 -8.70
N ASP A 100 17.21 15.53 -9.64
CA ASP A 100 17.52 15.59 -11.07
C ASP A 100 18.04 17.01 -11.40
N LYS A 101 18.88 17.15 -12.43
CA LYS A 101 19.21 18.44 -13.06
C LYS A 101 17.97 19.27 -13.44
N PHE A 102 16.79 18.65 -13.63
CA PHE A 102 15.49 19.33 -13.84
C PHE A 102 14.69 19.61 -12.56
N TYR A 103 14.95 18.92 -11.45
CA TYR A 103 14.28 19.11 -10.16
C TYR A 103 15.32 19.20 -9.03
N CYS A 104 15.65 20.43 -8.64
CA CYS A 104 16.47 20.82 -7.48
C CYS A 104 17.69 19.92 -7.14
N GLY A 105 18.64 19.77 -8.07
CA GLY A 105 20.05 20.13 -7.84
C GLY A 105 20.95 19.23 -6.97
N ARG A 106 22.04 18.75 -7.61
CA ARG A 106 23.23 18.02 -7.11
C ARG A 106 23.07 16.49 -6.90
N SER A 107 23.02 15.80 -8.04
CA SER A 107 23.71 14.53 -8.35
C SER A 107 23.76 13.48 -7.22
N LEU A 108 22.67 12.74 -7.05
CA LEU A 108 22.80 11.37 -6.57
C LEU A 108 23.48 10.55 -7.67
N LYS A 109 24.53 9.83 -7.31
CA LYS A 109 25.22 8.92 -8.24
C LYS A 109 24.23 7.83 -8.65
N PHE A 110 24.16 7.53 -9.93
CA PHE A 110 23.31 6.47 -10.51
C PHE A 110 23.61 5.06 -9.95
N ASP A 111 24.62 4.92 -9.09
CA ASP A 111 25.03 3.66 -8.44
C ASP A 111 24.03 3.14 -7.39
N ASP A 112 23.11 3.98 -6.90
CA ASP A 112 22.07 3.58 -5.92
C ASP A 112 20.77 3.09 -6.59
N MET A 113 20.74 2.94 -7.92
CA MET A 113 19.60 2.30 -8.58
C MET A 113 19.60 0.80 -8.27
N PRO A 114 18.44 0.21 -7.91
CA PRO A 114 18.29 -1.23 -7.87
C PRO A 114 18.76 -1.80 -9.20
N LYS A 115 19.69 -2.76 -9.15
CA LYS A 115 20.14 -3.45 -10.37
C LYS A 115 18.91 -3.96 -11.10
N GLN A 116 18.81 -3.63 -12.38
CA GLN A 116 17.77 -4.14 -13.26
C GLN A 116 17.66 -5.64 -13.05
N HIS A 117 16.46 -6.12 -12.77
CA HIS A 117 16.23 -7.55 -12.54
C HIS A 117 16.67 -8.32 -13.79
N THR A 118 17.32 -9.47 -13.64
CA THR A 118 17.89 -10.22 -14.78
C THR A 118 16.87 -10.59 -15.85
N ASN A 119 15.58 -10.64 -15.49
CA ASN A 119 14.47 -10.94 -16.39
C ASN A 119 13.66 -9.71 -16.86
N SER A 120 14.05 -8.48 -16.51
CA SER A 120 13.35 -7.29 -17.02
C SER A 120 13.75 -7.01 -18.47
N HIS A 121 12.78 -7.13 -19.39
CA HIS A 121 12.93 -6.86 -20.83
C HIS A 121 12.54 -5.43 -21.21
N HIS A 122 12.44 -4.53 -20.23
CA HIS A 122 12.17 -3.12 -20.51
C HIS A 122 13.47 -2.42 -20.93
N PRO A 123 13.48 -1.69 -22.06
CA PRO A 123 14.63 -0.89 -22.49
C PRO A 123 14.97 0.24 -21.52
#